data_AF-A0A2T5JGS5-F1
#
_entry.id   AF-A0A2T5JGS5-F1
#
_cell.length_a   1.000
_cell.length_b   1.000
_cell.length_c   1.000
_cell.angle_alpha   90.00
_cell.angle_beta   90.00
_cell.angle_gamma   90.00
#
_symmetry.space_group_name_H-M   'P 1'
#
loop_
_entity.id
_entity.type
_entity.pdbx_description
1 polymer ?
#
loop_
_entity_poly.entity_id
_entity_poly.type
_entity_poly.pdbx_seq_one_letter_code
_entity_poly.pdbx_strand_id
1 'polypeptide(L)'
;MKLFNENDTVVYTDAEGRKVDTFVVFNTDRLTGLTHINHQNLKVPSDKLQLHPLTIEKHHLPMSDAFSFELYKKLKDKYAEKQAIERMLKPKPALKKVLAQAS
;
A
#
# COMPACT_ATOMS: atom_id res chain seq x y z
N MET A 1 17.09 6.25 -17.31
CA MET A 1 15.72 5.69 -17.23
C MET A 1 15.22 5.83 -15.80
N LYS A 2 14.03 6.38 -15.59
CA LYS A 2 13.45 6.47 -14.24
C LYS A 2 12.93 5.09 -13.83
N LEU A 3 13.14 4.73 -12.58
CA LEU A 3 12.60 3.50 -12.01
C LEU A 3 11.58 3.89 -10.95
N PHE A 4 10.43 3.24 -10.98
CA PHE A 4 9.38 3.40 -10.00
C PHE A 4 9.22 2.09 -9.23
N ASN A 5 8.96 2.22 -7.94
CA ASN A 5 8.68 1.10 -7.06
C ASN A 5 7.19 0.80 -7.08
N GLU A 6 6.86 -0.43 -6.71
CA GLU A 6 5.51 -0.88 -6.42
C GLU A 6 4.88 0.04 -5.38
N ASN A 7 3.63 0.41 -5.62
CA ASN A 7 2.84 1.37 -4.85
C ASN A 7 3.30 2.84 -4.95
N ASP A 8 4.30 3.18 -5.77
CA ASP A 8 4.59 4.58 -6.06
C ASP A 8 3.39 5.22 -6.74
N THR A 9 2.94 6.37 -6.21
CA THR A 9 1.92 7.21 -6.88
C THR A 9 2.60 8.02 -7.97
N VAL A 10 2.09 7.88 -9.19
CA VAL A 10 2.62 8.46 -10.41
C VAL A 10 1.53 9.14 -11.22
N VAL A 11 1.89 10.20 -11.94
CA VAL A 11 1.06 10.86 -12.93
C VAL A 11 1.39 10.24 -14.28
N TYR A 12 0.40 9.61 -14.90
CA TYR A 12 0.46 9.12 -16.26
C TYR A 12 -0.13 10.16 -17.22
N THR A 13 0.51 10.38 -18.36
CA THR A 13 -0.04 11.21 -19.45
C THR A 13 -0.50 10.31 -20.58
N ASP A 14 -1.80 10.36 -20.89
CA ASP A 14 -2.39 9.56 -21.97
C ASP A 14 -2.04 10.09 -23.37
N ALA A 15 -2.54 9.42 -24.41
CA ALA A 15 -2.31 9.82 -25.80
C ALA A 15 -3.00 11.15 -26.18
N GLU A 16 -4.00 11.58 -25.42
CA GLU A 16 -4.73 12.82 -25.60
C GLU A 16 -4.14 13.98 -24.77
N GLY A 17 -3.07 13.71 -24.01
CA GLY A 17 -2.40 14.68 -23.15
C GLY A 17 -3.06 14.88 -21.79
N ARG A 18 -4.05 14.06 -21.41
CA ARG A 18 -4.69 14.13 -20.09
C ARG A 18 -3.77 13.51 -19.05
N LYS A 19 -3.68 14.19 -17.91
CA LYS A 19 -2.93 13.70 -16.74
C LYS A 19 -3.85 12.89 -15.86
N VAL A 20 -3.43 11.68 -15.53
CA VAL A 20 -4.17 10.74 -14.71
C VAL A 20 -3.29 10.33 -13.54
N ASP A 21 -3.77 10.58 -12.32
CA ASP A 21 -3.14 10.06 -11.12
C ASP A 21 -3.39 8.57 -11.02
N THR A 22 -2.32 7.80 -10.88
CA THR A 22 -2.38 6.35 -10.76
C THR A 22 -1.26 5.85 -9.86
N PHE A 23 -1.19 4.54 -9.65
CA PHE A 23 -0.12 3.93 -8.88
C PHE A 23 0.49 2.76 -9.64
N VAL A 24 1.74 2.49 -9.29
CA VAL A 24 2.53 1.41 -9.86
C VAL A 24 2.12 0.09 -9.21
N VAL A 25 1.72 -0.89 -10.03
CA VAL A 25 1.30 -2.22 -9.59
C VAL A 25 2.49 -3.14 -9.37
N PHE A 26 3.55 -3.00 -10.16
CA PHE A 26 4.81 -3.71 -9.97
C PHE A 26 5.97 -2.78 -10.31
N ASN A 27 7.10 -2.99 -9.62
CA ASN A 27 8.36 -2.30 -9.91
C ASN A 27 8.62 -2.23 -11.42
N THR A 28 9.18 -1.11 -11.87
CA THR A 28 9.66 -0.98 -13.25
C THR A 28 10.60 -2.12 -13.59
N ASP A 29 10.30 -2.83 -14.67
CA ASP A 29 11.15 -3.90 -15.17
C ASP A 29 12.47 -3.31 -15.66
N ARG A 30 13.58 -3.77 -15.08
CA ARG A 30 14.93 -3.28 -15.41
C ARG A 30 15.38 -3.68 -16.81
N LEU A 31 14.83 -4.76 -17.37
CA LEU A 31 15.19 -5.27 -18.69
C LEU A 31 14.47 -4.49 -19.80
N THR A 32 13.18 -4.21 -19.61
CA THR A 32 12.34 -3.59 -20.65
C THR A 32 12.08 -2.10 -20.43
N GLY A 33 12.26 -1.60 -19.21
CA GLY A 33 11.96 -0.22 -18.83
C GLY A 33 10.48 0.13 -18.73
N LEU A 34 9.63 -0.90 -18.79
CA LEU A 34 8.19 -0.77 -18.67
C LEU A 34 7.77 -0.81 -17.21
N THR A 35 6.82 0.06 -16.87
CA THR A 35 6.21 0.14 -15.55
C THR A 35 4.75 -0.27 -15.68
N HIS A 36 4.30 -1.18 -14.82
CA HIS A 36 2.90 -1.58 -14.79
C HIS A 36 2.14 -0.62 -13.88
N ILE A 37 1.12 0.06 -14.42
CA ILE A 37 0.27 0.99 -13.69
C ILE A 37 -1.16 0.47 -13.58
N ASN A 38 -1.87 0.86 -12.52
CA ASN A 38 -3.23 0.40 -12.27
C ASN A 38 -4.24 1.01 -13.25
N HIS A 39 -3.93 2.14 -13.88
CA HIS A 39 -4.80 2.74 -14.89
C HIS A 39 -4.97 1.79 -16.08
N GLN A 40 -6.14 1.15 -16.16
CA GLN A 40 -6.49 0.14 -17.17
C GLN A 40 -5.49 -1.04 -17.26
N ASN A 41 -4.75 -1.32 -16.18
CA ASN A 41 -3.68 -2.34 -16.15
C ASN A 41 -2.65 -2.19 -17.30
N LEU A 42 -2.27 -0.95 -17.60
CA LEU A 42 -1.35 -0.65 -18.70
C LEU A 42 0.11 -0.87 -18.31
N LYS A 43 0.91 -1.33 -19.27
CA LYS A 43 2.38 -1.29 -19.20
C LYS A 43 2.87 -0.13 -20.04
N VAL A 44 3.50 0.85 -19.40
CA VAL A 44 3.94 2.07 -20.06
C VAL A 44 5.43 2.33 -19.84
N PRO A 45 6.12 2.96 -20.80
CA PRO A 45 7.49 3.40 -20.61
C PRO A 45 7.60 4.36 -19.42
N SER A 46 8.67 4.23 -18.63
CA SER A 46 8.94 5.10 -17.48
C SER A 46 9.00 6.59 -17.82
N ASP A 47 9.31 6.95 -19.07
CA ASP A 47 9.37 8.36 -19.51
C ASP A 47 7.99 9.02 -19.63
N LYS A 48 6.91 8.22 -19.72
CA LYS A 48 5.51 8.70 -19.70
C LYS A 48 4.95 8.87 -18.29
N LEU A 49 5.76 8.59 -17.28
CA LEU A 49 5.39 8.65 -15.88
C LEU A 49 6.18 9.72 -15.15
N GLN A 50 5.49 10.41 -14.24
CA GLN A 50 6.12 11.35 -13.32
C GLN A 50 5.73 10.96 -11.91
N LEU A 51 6.68 11.00 -10.97
CA LEU A 51 6.35 10.80 -9.57
C LEU A 51 5.41 11.92 -9.14
N HIS A 52 4.32 11.59 -8.46
CA HIS A 52 3.37 12.60 -8.00
C HIS A 52 4.05 13.50 -6.95
N PRO A 53 3.89 14.84 -6.99
CA PRO A 53 4.60 15.77 -6.10
C PRO A 53 4.24 15.60 -4.62
N LEU A 54 3.08 15.02 -4.34
CA LEU A 54 2.66 14.67 -2.98
C LEU A 54 3.25 13.35 -2.49
N THR A 55 3.98 12.58 -3.30
CA THR A 55 4.66 11.33 -2.89
C THR A 55 5.94 11.66 -2.11
N ILE A 56 5.81 12.37 -0.99
CA ILE A 56 6.94 12.76 -0.13
C ILE A 56 7.39 11.59 0.75
N GLU A 57 6.52 10.61 0.99
CA GLU A 57 6.84 9.38 1.73
C GLU A 57 6.28 8.16 0.97
N LYS A 58 7.00 7.04 1.01
CA LYS A 58 6.81 5.81 0.20
C LYS A 58 5.40 5.20 0.22
N HIS A 59 4.44 5.72 1.00
CA HIS A 59 3.17 5.06 1.34
C HIS A 59 1.97 6.00 1.25
N HIS A 60 1.89 6.87 0.23
CA HIS A 60 0.69 7.67 0.02
C HIS A 60 -0.33 6.93 -0.85
N LEU A 61 -1.54 6.78 -0.31
CA LEU A 61 -2.72 6.45 -1.09
C LEU A 61 -3.07 7.66 -1.97
N PRO A 62 -3.43 7.47 -3.26
CA PRO A 62 -3.97 8.54 -4.07
C PRO A 62 -5.30 8.99 -3.45
N MET A 63 -5.26 10.07 -2.67
CA MET A 63 -6.44 10.68 -2.03
C MET A 63 -7.40 11.33 -3.03
N SER A 64 -7.06 11.37 -4.34
CA SER A 64 -7.96 11.87 -5.38
C SER A 64 -9.04 10.87 -5.78
N ASP A 65 -8.92 9.58 -5.41
CA ASP A 65 -9.94 8.57 -5.69
C ASP A 65 -10.81 8.32 -4.44
N ALA A 66 -12.12 8.57 -4.58
CA ALA A 66 -13.11 8.34 -3.51
C ALA A 66 -13.09 6.88 -3.01
N PHE A 67 -12.67 5.93 -3.85
CA PHE A 67 -12.54 4.53 -3.49
C PHE A 67 -11.43 4.26 -2.45
N SER A 68 -10.35 5.06 -2.49
CA SER A 68 -9.25 4.97 -1.51
C SER A 68 -9.70 5.33 -0.09
N PHE A 69 -10.63 6.29 0.04
CA PHE A 69 -11.22 6.64 1.33
C PHE A 69 -12.12 5.54 1.89
N GLU A 70 -12.92 4.89 1.04
CA GLU A 70 -13.73 3.76 1.47
C GLU A 70 -12.88 2.58 1.93
N LEU A 71 -11.80 2.27 1.21
CA LEU A 71 -10.89 1.20 1.59
C LEU A 71 -10.19 1.51 2.91
N TYR A 72 -9.71 2.73 3.09
CA TYR A 72 -9.14 3.18 4.37
C TYR A 72 -10.15 3.08 5.51
N LYS A 73 -11.40 3.53 5.30
CA LYS A 73 -12.48 3.43 6.29
C LYS A 73 -12.77 1.97 6.67
N LYS A 74 -12.94 1.09 5.68
CA LYS A 74 -13.18 -0.36 5.89
C LYS A 74 -12.02 -1.03 6.64
N LEU A 75 -10.78 -0.66 6.33
CA LEU A 75 -9.60 -1.16 7.06
C LEU A 75 -9.57 -0.64 8.49
N LYS A 76 -9.78 0.66 8.70
CA LYS A 76 -9.84 1.27 10.02
C LYS A 76 -10.90 0.61 10.90
N ASP A 77 -12.11 0.42 10.38
CA ASP A 77 -13.22 -0.19 11.11
C ASP A 77 -12.88 -1.65 11.49
N LYS A 78 -12.37 -2.45 10.53
CA LYS A 78 -12.00 -3.86 10.76
C LYS A 78 -10.92 -4.06 11.82
N TYR A 79 -9.95 -3.16 11.91
CA TYR A 79 -8.84 -3.28 12.88
C TYR A 79 -9.11 -2.53 14.19
N ALA A 80 -9.99 -1.53 14.21
CA ALA A 80 -10.48 -0.93 15.45
C ALA A 80 -11.26 -1.95 16.30
N GLU A 81 -12.06 -2.80 15.67
CA GLU A 81 -12.79 -3.88 16.37
C GLU A 81 -11.85 -4.95 16.96
N LYS A 82 -10.71 -5.21 16.33
CA LYS A 82 -9.77 -6.24 16.80
C LYS A 82 -8.92 -5.82 18.00
N GLN A 83 -8.65 -4.52 18.19
CA GLN A 83 -7.94 -4.05 19.40
C GLN A 83 -8.78 -4.24 20.69
N ALA A 84 -10.11 -4.33 20.58
CA ALA A 84 -10.96 -4.64 21.72
C ALA A 84 -10.89 -6.12 22.17
N ILE A 85 -10.42 -7.03 21.30
CA ILE A 85 -10.46 -8.48 21.55
C ILE A 85 -9.19 -8.98 22.27
N GLU A 86 -8.10 -8.20 22.31
CA GLU A 86 -6.81 -8.66 22.88
C GLU A 86 -6.67 -8.58 24.42
N ARG A 87 -7.73 -8.29 25.18
CA ARG A 87 -7.63 -8.21 26.66
C ARG A 87 -8.45 -9.22 27.47
N MET A 88 -8.91 -10.32 26.85
CA MET A 88 -9.61 -11.39 27.60
C MET A 88 -9.04 -12.80 27.42
N LEU A 89 -7.76 -12.94 27.09
CA LEU A 89 -7.08 -14.23 27.26
C LEU A 89 -6.78 -14.44 28.76
N LYS A 90 -7.73 -15.07 29.47
CA LYS A 90 -7.47 -15.61 30.82
C LYS A 90 -6.45 -16.74 30.68
N PRO A 91 -5.28 -16.68 31.36
CA PRO A 91 -4.30 -17.74 31.29
C PRO A 91 -4.89 -19.04 31.86
N LYS A 92 -4.79 -20.12 31.09
CA LYS A 92 -5.15 -21.48 31.51
C LYS A 92 -4.23 -21.90 32.67
N PRO A 93 -4.72 -22.55 33.75
CA PRO A 93 -3.98 -22.75 35.00
C PRO A 93 -2.89 -23.84 34.95
N ALA A 94 -2.18 -24.00 33.83
CA ALA A 94 -1.12 -25.00 33.66
C ALA A 94 0.31 -24.46 33.91
N LEU A 95 0.49 -23.14 34.08
CA LEU A 95 1.82 -22.52 34.21
C LEU A 95 2.33 -22.33 35.65
N LYS A 96 1.58 -22.76 36.68
CA LYS A 96 2.01 -22.59 38.08
C LYS A 96 3.08 -23.59 38.57
N LYS A 97 3.35 -24.69 37.85
CA LYS A 97 4.33 -25.70 38.31
C LYS A 97 5.78 -25.41 37.94
N VAL A 98 6.05 -24.55 36.95
CA VAL A 98 7.43 -24.33 36.47
C VAL A 98 8.16 -23.22 37.23
N LEU A 99 7.43 -22.27 37.84
CA LEU A 99 8.04 -21.18 38.60
C LEU A 99 8.38 -21.54 40.06
N ALA A 100 7.90 -22.67 40.59
CA ALA A 100 8.16 -23.09 41.97
C ALA A 100 9.46 -23.90 42.15
N GLN A 101 10.22 -24.16 41.08
CA GLN A 101 11.49 -24.90 41.14
C GLN A 101 12.74 -24.02 40.95
N ALA A 102 12.58 -22.68 40.97
CA ALA A 102 13.67 -21.73 40.83
C ALA A 102 13.74 -20.71 41.98
N SER A 103 13.41 -21.12 43.21
CA SER A 103 13.67 -20.36 44.44
C SER A 103 14.25 -21.26 45.51
#